data_AF-A0A947UFA2-F1
#
_entry.id   AF-A0A947UFA2-F1
#
_cell.length_a   1.000
_cell.length_b   1.000
_cell.length_c   1.000
_cell.angle_alpha   90.00
_cell.angle_beta   90.00
_cell.angle_gamma   90.00
#
_symmetry.space_group_name_H-M   'P 1'
#
loop_
_entity.id
_entity.type
_entity.pdbx_description
1 polymer ?
#
loop_
_entity_poly.entity_id
_entity_poly.type
_entity_poly.pdbx_seq_one_letter_code
_entity_poly.pdbx_strand_id
1 'polypeptide(L)'
;MPSLSHVQLTNDSQIAFGERLGLNLKGKSVGVARAEIDDAIAIEFHGAHDFDSPSAKQCALAKKFGFDISNSTKSVGFAVIDDIMHHLNMEAIEKHQLAPGVTVHNIHQHEKNYVISSISSDGTVYFKGGNGKRAWARNLERL
;
A
#
# COMPACT_ATOMS: atom_id res chain seq x y z
N MET A 1 -1.93 10.53 12.81
CA MET A 1 -2.54 9.76 11.71
C MET A 1 -3.10 8.47 12.29
N PRO A 2 -4.20 7.94 11.74
CA PRO A 2 -4.60 6.54 11.96
C PRO A 2 -3.38 5.64 11.72
N SER A 3 -3.09 4.77 12.67
CA SER A 3 -1.86 3.96 12.66
C SER A 3 -2.06 2.74 11.78
N LEU A 4 -1.61 2.80 10.53
CA LEU A 4 -1.41 1.60 9.70
C LEU A 4 -0.15 0.89 10.23
N SER A 5 -0.32 -0.11 11.10
CA SER A 5 0.77 -0.77 11.85
C SER A 5 1.84 -1.43 10.96
N HIS A 6 1.47 -1.76 9.73
CA HIS A 6 2.30 -2.49 8.76
C HIS A 6 2.97 -1.59 7.73
N VAL A 7 2.90 -0.26 7.91
CA VAL A 7 3.46 0.72 6.98
C VAL A 7 4.73 1.31 7.57
N GLN A 8 5.80 1.32 6.77
CA GLN A 8 7.06 1.92 7.17
C GLN A 8 6.94 3.46 7.16
N LEU A 9 7.13 4.06 8.33
CA LEU A 9 7.23 5.50 8.48
C LEU A 9 8.64 6.01 8.15
N THR A 10 8.71 7.29 7.81
CA THR A 10 9.99 7.98 7.63
C THR A 10 10.82 7.99 8.92
N ASN A 11 12.12 7.74 8.78
CA ASN A 11 13.10 7.85 9.86
C ASN A 11 13.75 9.25 9.90
N ASP A 12 14.55 9.53 10.94
CA ASP A 12 15.19 10.84 11.14
C ASP A 12 16.05 11.29 9.95
N SER A 13 16.77 10.35 9.31
CA SER A 13 17.57 10.66 8.13
C SER A 13 16.71 11.07 6.94
N GLN A 14 15.56 10.43 6.74
CA GLN A 14 14.61 10.75 5.68
C GLN A 14 13.90 12.07 5.97
N ILE A 15 13.55 12.33 7.23
CA ILE A 15 12.96 13.60 7.67
C ILE A 15 13.94 14.76 7.40
N ALA A 16 15.19 14.64 7.85
CA ALA A 16 16.22 15.64 7.61
C ALA A 16 16.53 15.85 6.11
N PHE A 17 16.39 14.79 5.30
CA PHE A 17 16.46 14.94 3.83
C PHE A 17 15.30 15.77 3.28
N GLY A 18 14.06 15.50 3.69
CA GLY A 18 12.89 16.27 3.30
C GLY A 18 12.99 17.75 3.69
N GLU A 19 13.47 18.04 4.90
CA GLU A 19 13.67 19.41 5.37
C GLU A 19 14.61 20.22 4.47
N ARG A 20 15.68 19.59 3.94
CA ARG A 20 16.58 20.23 2.96
C ARG A 20 15.92 20.54 1.63
N LEU A 21 14.82 19.85 1.30
CA LEU A 21 14.00 20.10 0.12
C LEU A 21 12.81 21.03 0.42
N GLY A 22 12.67 21.54 1.65
CA GLY A 22 11.52 22.34 2.07
C GLY A 22 10.24 21.51 2.29
N LEU A 23 10.36 20.18 2.41
CA LEU A 23 9.24 19.25 2.60
C LEU A 23 9.14 18.80 4.07
N ASN A 24 7.94 18.78 4.64
CA ASN A 24 7.69 18.19 5.95
C ASN A 24 7.32 16.71 5.79
N LEU A 25 8.27 15.81 6.03
CA LEU A 25 8.06 14.36 5.89
C LEU A 25 7.75 13.65 7.23
N LYS A 26 7.63 14.38 8.33
CA LYS A 26 7.48 13.80 9.67
C LYS A 26 6.16 13.04 9.80
N GLY A 27 6.25 11.76 10.21
CA GLY A 27 5.09 10.91 10.43
C GLY A 27 4.38 10.45 9.16
N LYS A 28 4.98 10.68 7.98
CA LYS A 28 4.50 10.14 6.70
C LYS A 28 5.08 8.74 6.49
N SER A 29 4.41 7.94 5.68
CA SER A 29 5.01 6.70 5.18
C SER A 29 6.16 7.01 4.22
N VAL A 30 7.06 6.05 4.05
CA VAL A 30 8.13 6.15 3.04
C VAL A 30 7.55 6.31 1.62
N GLY A 31 6.43 5.64 1.32
CA GLY A 31 5.75 5.74 0.03
C GLY A 31 5.21 7.15 -0.25
N VAL A 32 4.50 7.73 0.72
CA VAL A 32 3.98 9.11 0.61
C VAL A 32 5.13 10.12 0.53
N ALA A 33 6.15 9.96 1.36
CA ALA A 33 7.31 10.85 1.35
C ALA A 33 8.01 10.84 -0.01
N ARG A 34 8.19 9.66 -0.62
CA ARG A 34 8.74 9.54 -1.97
C ARG A 34 7.87 10.25 -3.00
N ALA A 35 6.56 10.06 -2.96
CA ALA A 35 5.65 10.71 -3.91
C ALA A 35 5.74 12.25 -3.84
N GLU A 36 5.84 12.82 -2.63
CA GLU A 36 6.01 14.27 -2.46
C GLU A 36 7.36 14.78 -2.97
N ILE A 37 8.43 14.00 -2.79
CA ILE A 37 9.75 14.34 -3.33
C ILE A 37 9.71 14.29 -4.87
N ASP A 38 9.12 13.25 -5.46
CA ASP A 38 9.00 13.10 -6.91
C ASP A 38 8.15 14.25 -7.50
N ASP A 39 7.06 14.65 -6.84
CA ASP A 39 6.26 15.81 -7.23
C ASP A 39 7.06 17.13 -7.14
N ALA A 40 7.82 17.33 -6.07
CA ALA A 40 8.68 18.51 -5.91
C ALA A 40 9.76 18.59 -7.01
N ILE A 41 10.38 17.46 -7.36
CA ILE A 41 11.33 17.38 -8.48
C ILE A 41 10.63 17.72 -9.80
N ALA A 42 9.43 17.18 -10.04
CA ALA A 42 8.68 17.46 -11.27
C ALA A 42 8.32 18.95 -11.41
N ILE A 43 7.96 19.61 -10.31
CA ILE A 43 7.71 21.06 -10.30
C ILE A 43 8.99 21.83 -10.63
N GLU A 44 10.06 21.62 -9.85
CA GLU A 44 11.25 22.47 -9.90
C GLU A 44 12.15 22.21 -11.12
N PHE A 45 12.26 20.96 -11.58
CA PHE A 45 13.15 20.58 -12.68
C PHE A 45 12.44 20.45 -14.02
N HIS A 46 11.13 20.19 -14.01
CA HIS A 46 10.38 19.89 -15.23
C HIS A 46 9.22 20.85 -15.49
N GLY A 47 8.96 21.82 -14.60
CA GLY A 47 7.88 22.80 -14.77
C GLY A 47 6.49 22.15 -14.77
N ALA A 48 6.35 20.98 -14.15
CA ALA A 48 5.07 20.30 -14.04
C ALA A 48 4.23 20.97 -12.95
N HIS A 49 3.11 21.59 -13.34
CA HIS A 49 2.22 22.27 -12.38
C HIS A 49 0.84 21.60 -12.29
N ASP A 50 0.48 20.78 -13.27
CA ASP A 50 -0.80 20.08 -13.32
C ASP A 50 -0.65 18.63 -12.89
N PHE A 51 -0.81 18.39 -11.58
CA PHE A 51 -1.03 17.04 -11.07
C PHE A 51 -2.53 16.78 -11.04
N ASP A 52 -2.94 15.67 -11.65
CA ASP A 52 -4.30 15.15 -11.45
C ASP A 52 -4.60 15.00 -9.95
N SER A 53 -5.88 15.05 -9.59
CA SER A 53 -6.34 14.70 -8.23
C SER A 53 -6.63 13.20 -8.11
N PRO A 54 -6.59 12.64 -6.88
CA PRO A 54 -7.10 11.30 -6.61
C PRO A 54 -8.59 11.17 -6.98
N SER A 55 -8.97 9.99 -7.46
CA SER A 55 -10.37 9.73 -7.83
C SER A 55 -11.29 9.70 -6.61
N ALA A 56 -12.59 9.98 -6.82
CA ALA A 56 -13.59 9.93 -5.75
C ALA A 56 -13.63 8.58 -5.01
N LYS A 57 -13.36 7.47 -5.71
CA LYS A 57 -13.28 6.12 -5.11
C LYS A 57 -12.07 5.99 -4.18
N GLN A 58 -10.92 6.55 -4.56
CA GLN A 58 -9.73 6.57 -3.71
C GLN A 58 -9.97 7.45 -2.49
N CYS A 59 -10.53 8.66 -2.66
CA CYS A 59 -10.87 9.53 -1.53
C CYS A 59 -11.83 8.85 -0.55
N ALA A 60 -12.88 8.18 -1.06
CA ALA A 60 -13.84 7.46 -0.24
C ALA A 60 -13.19 6.29 0.52
N LEU A 61 -12.28 5.56 -0.11
CA LEU A 61 -11.54 4.49 0.54
C LEU A 61 -10.59 5.03 1.63
N ALA A 62 -9.75 6.01 1.30
CA ALA A 62 -8.82 6.64 2.23
C ALA A 62 -9.53 7.17 3.48
N LYS A 63 -10.71 7.79 3.29
CA LYS A 63 -11.55 8.30 4.38
C LYS A 63 -12.00 7.22 5.35
N LYS A 64 -12.25 5.98 4.89
CA LYS A 64 -12.59 4.85 5.78
C LYS A 64 -11.45 4.48 6.73
N PHE A 65 -10.21 4.75 6.31
CA PHE A 65 -9.01 4.54 7.12
C PHE A 65 -8.56 5.83 7.82
N GLY A 66 -9.38 6.88 7.81
CA GLY A 66 -9.12 8.15 8.49
C GLY A 66 -8.09 9.06 7.80
N PHE A 67 -7.84 8.85 6.51
CA PHE A 67 -7.00 9.72 5.68
C PHE A 67 -7.88 10.62 4.80
N ASP A 68 -7.49 11.90 4.67
CA ASP A 68 -8.05 12.81 3.68
C ASP A 68 -7.00 13.12 2.62
N ILE A 69 -7.25 12.65 1.39
CA ILE A 69 -6.37 12.83 0.23
C ILE A 69 -7.02 13.74 -0.84
N SER A 70 -8.12 14.42 -0.50
CA SER A 70 -8.90 15.21 -1.47
C SER A 70 -8.11 16.37 -2.08
N ASN A 71 -7.18 16.93 -1.31
CA ASN A 71 -6.32 18.04 -1.74
C ASN A 71 -4.88 17.59 -2.07
N SER A 72 -4.65 16.27 -2.15
CA SER A 72 -3.36 15.72 -2.53
C SER A 72 -3.23 15.62 -4.05
N THR A 73 -2.01 15.49 -4.53
CA THR A 73 -1.73 15.06 -5.91
C THR A 73 -2.14 13.59 -6.08
N LYS A 74 -2.37 13.18 -7.32
CA LYS A 74 -2.71 11.80 -7.68
C LYS A 74 -1.63 10.82 -7.21
N SER A 75 -0.35 11.16 -7.38
CA SER A 75 0.81 10.38 -6.92
C SER A 75 0.77 10.13 -5.41
N VAL A 76 0.59 11.19 -4.61
CA VAL A 76 0.44 11.09 -3.15
C VAL A 76 -0.80 10.27 -2.77
N GLY A 77 -1.93 10.52 -3.43
CA GLY A 77 -3.14 9.74 -3.20
C GLY A 77 -2.97 8.26 -3.52
N PHE A 78 -2.25 7.91 -4.60
CA PHE A 78 -1.91 6.53 -4.91
C PHE A 78 -1.03 5.90 -3.83
N ALA A 79 -0.03 6.61 -3.34
CA ALA A 79 0.84 6.11 -2.27
C ALA A 79 0.06 5.80 -0.98
N VAL A 80 -0.88 6.68 -0.58
CA VAL A 80 -1.76 6.42 0.58
C VAL A 80 -2.63 5.19 0.36
N ILE A 81 -3.18 4.99 -0.85
CA ILE A 81 -3.99 3.80 -1.15
C ILE A 81 -3.14 2.53 -1.13
N ASP A 82 -1.91 2.60 -1.63
CA ASP A 82 -0.98 1.47 -1.61
C ASP A 82 -0.64 1.07 -0.16
N ASP A 83 -0.35 2.04 0.71
CA ASP A 83 -0.15 1.83 2.14
C ASP A 83 -1.35 1.12 2.81
N ILE A 84 -2.57 1.57 2.50
CA ILE A 84 -3.81 0.94 2.99
C ILE A 84 -3.93 -0.51 2.48
N MET A 85 -3.67 -0.74 1.19
CA MET A 85 -3.75 -2.09 0.61
C MET A 85 -2.70 -3.04 1.18
N HIS A 86 -1.48 -2.54 1.39
CA HIS A 86 -0.40 -3.28 2.02
C HIS A 86 -0.77 -3.65 3.47
N HIS A 87 -1.26 -2.68 4.25
CA HIS A 87 -1.72 -2.93 5.61
C HIS A 87 -2.81 -4.01 5.68
N LEU A 88 -3.82 -3.92 4.81
CA LEU A 88 -4.88 -4.93 4.73
C LEU A 88 -4.36 -6.32 4.34
N ASN A 89 -3.36 -6.39 3.46
CA ASN A 89 -2.74 -7.66 3.12
C ASN A 89 -2.04 -8.28 4.34
N MET A 90 -1.27 -7.48 5.08
CA MET A 90 -0.54 -7.95 6.25
C MET A 90 -1.48 -8.37 7.38
N GLU A 91 -2.54 -7.60 7.64
CA GLU A 91 -3.59 -7.99 8.60
C GLU A 91 -4.27 -9.31 8.19
N ALA A 92 -4.53 -9.52 6.89
CA ALA A 92 -5.11 -10.78 6.42
C ALA A 92 -4.16 -11.97 6.62
N ILE A 93 -2.85 -11.77 6.40
CA ILE A 93 -1.83 -12.80 6.67
C ILE A 93 -1.86 -13.19 8.14
N GLU A 94 -1.87 -12.22 9.05
CA GLU A 94 -1.89 -12.46 10.50
C GLU A 94 -3.20 -13.12 10.94
N LYS A 95 -4.34 -12.54 10.56
CA LYS A 95 -5.67 -13.00 10.94
C LYS A 95 -5.95 -14.43 10.49
N HIS A 96 -5.61 -14.77 9.25
CA HIS A 96 -5.85 -16.10 8.69
C HIS A 96 -4.66 -17.04 8.86
N GLN A 97 -3.60 -16.60 9.53
CA GLN A 97 -2.35 -17.34 9.71
C GLN A 97 -1.84 -17.91 8.38
N LEU A 98 -1.81 -17.07 7.35
CA LEU A 98 -1.41 -17.48 6.01
C LEU A 98 0.09 -17.79 6.02
N ALA A 99 0.44 -18.99 5.58
CA ALA A 99 1.82 -19.45 5.52
C ALA A 99 1.99 -20.51 4.42
N PRO A 100 3.21 -20.75 3.92
CA PRO A 100 3.50 -21.89 3.05
C PRO A 100 2.94 -23.20 3.59
N GLY A 101 2.25 -23.96 2.73
CA GLY A 101 1.60 -25.22 3.09
C GLY A 101 0.15 -25.09 3.57
N VAL A 102 -0.32 -23.88 3.89
CA VAL A 102 -1.73 -23.66 4.27
C VAL A 102 -2.64 -23.74 3.05
N THR A 103 -3.78 -24.43 3.21
CA THR A 103 -4.84 -24.47 2.21
C THR A 103 -5.78 -23.28 2.40
N VAL A 104 -6.07 -22.59 1.30
CA VAL A 104 -6.92 -21.40 1.27
C VAL A 104 -7.91 -21.49 0.11
N HIS A 105 -8.93 -20.66 0.15
CA HIS A 105 -9.75 -20.35 -1.01
C HIS A 105 -9.78 -18.84 -1.25
N ASN A 106 -10.12 -18.43 -2.47
CA ASN A 106 -10.29 -17.02 -2.80
C ASN A 106 -11.74 -16.60 -2.52
N ILE A 107 -11.94 -15.48 -1.81
CA ILE A 107 -13.28 -14.99 -1.42
C ILE A 107 -14.14 -14.59 -2.63
N HIS A 108 -13.55 -14.45 -3.81
CA HIS A 108 -14.27 -14.20 -5.06
C HIS A 108 -14.44 -15.47 -5.90
N GLN A 109 -13.82 -16.59 -5.52
CA GLN A 109 -13.85 -17.88 -6.22
C GLN A 109 -13.87 -19.06 -5.22
N HIS A 110 -14.98 -19.23 -4.51
CA HIS A 110 -15.11 -20.21 -3.42
C HIS A 110 -14.94 -21.67 -3.86
N GLU A 111 -15.09 -22.00 -5.14
CA GLU A 111 -15.05 -23.38 -5.64
C GLU A 111 -13.63 -23.95 -5.79
N LYS A 112 -12.57 -23.14 -5.57
CA LYS A 112 -11.18 -23.57 -5.78
C LYS A 112 -10.34 -23.40 -4.53
N ASN A 113 -9.75 -24.53 -4.13
CA ASN A 113 -8.77 -24.58 -3.06
C ASN A 113 -7.37 -24.47 -3.63
N TYR A 114 -6.52 -23.72 -2.94
CA TYR A 114 -5.12 -23.52 -3.27
C TYR A 114 -4.26 -23.83 -2.06
N VAL A 115 -3.07 -24.37 -2.30
CA VAL A 115 -2.04 -24.52 -1.26
C VAL A 115 -1.03 -23.41 -1.45
N ILE A 116 -0.76 -22.64 -0.42
CA ILE A 116 0.23 -21.55 -0.46
C ILE A 116 1.64 -22.13 -0.65
N SER A 117 2.40 -21.59 -1.60
CA SER A 117 3.83 -21.90 -1.76
C SER A 117 4.72 -20.90 -1.05
N SER A 118 4.41 -19.62 -1.17
CA SER A 118 5.21 -18.51 -0.64
C SER A 118 4.36 -17.25 -0.55
N ILE A 119 4.81 -16.31 0.29
CA ILE A 119 4.20 -14.99 0.46
C ILE A 119 5.30 -13.95 0.31
N SER A 120 5.12 -13.00 -0.59
CA SER A 120 6.04 -11.88 -0.79
C SER A 120 5.84 -10.80 0.27
N SER A 121 6.83 -9.92 0.43
CA SER A 121 6.80 -8.84 1.43
C SER A 121 5.67 -7.83 1.22
N ASP A 122 5.12 -7.71 0.01
CA ASP A 122 3.94 -6.88 -0.30
C ASP A 122 2.60 -7.55 0.07
N GLY A 123 2.65 -8.80 0.53
CA GLY A 123 1.49 -9.63 0.82
C GLY A 123 0.89 -10.32 -0.41
N THR A 124 1.61 -10.39 -1.53
CA THR A 124 1.26 -11.26 -2.66
C THR A 124 1.48 -12.72 -2.26
N VAL A 125 0.44 -13.54 -2.38
CA VAL A 125 0.44 -14.98 -2.06
C VAL A 125 0.52 -15.80 -3.34
N TYR A 126 1.50 -16.70 -3.43
CA TYR A 126 1.69 -17.60 -4.56
C TYR A 126 1.21 -19.02 -4.22
N PHE A 127 0.71 -19.74 -5.22
CA PHE A 127 0.13 -21.08 -5.04
C PHE A 127 0.98 -22.19 -5.64
N LYS A 128 1.09 -23.31 -4.90
CA LYS A 128 1.78 -24.53 -5.34
C LYS A 128 1.08 -25.14 -6.56
N GLY A 129 1.87 -25.53 -7.58
CA GLY A 129 1.33 -26.06 -8.84
C GLY A 129 0.54 -25.03 -9.67
N GLY A 130 0.58 -23.75 -9.28
CA GLY A 130 -0.20 -22.69 -9.90
C GLY A 130 0.41 -22.08 -11.16
N ASN A 131 1.62 -22.47 -11.57
CA ASN A 131 2.35 -21.86 -12.71
C ASN A 131 2.38 -20.31 -12.65
N GLY A 132 2.69 -19.76 -11.48
CA GLY A 132 2.71 -18.31 -11.26
C GLY A 132 1.36 -17.69 -10.85
N LYS A 133 0.29 -18.48 -10.70
CA LYS A 133 -0.96 -18.03 -10.08
C LYS A 133 -0.69 -17.48 -8.68
N ARG A 134 -1.28 -16.31 -8.43
CA ARG A 134 -1.14 -15.54 -7.19
C ARG A 134 -2.41 -14.76 -6.89
N ALA A 135 -2.57 -14.35 -5.65
CA ALA A 135 -3.61 -13.45 -5.21
C ALA A 135 -3.10 -12.54 -4.10
N TRP A 136 -3.81 -11.43 -3.85
CA TRP A 136 -3.58 -10.63 -2.65
C TRP A 136 -4.05 -11.36 -1.41
N ALA A 137 -3.27 -11.33 -0.33
CA ALA A 137 -3.62 -11.97 0.93
C ALA A 137 -5.02 -11.57 1.43
N ARG A 138 -5.40 -10.30 1.29
CA ARG A 138 -6.74 -9.78 1.67
C ARG A 138 -7.92 -10.41 0.93
N ASN A 139 -7.67 -11.17 -0.13
CA ASN A 139 -8.69 -11.88 -0.91
C ASN A 139 -8.72 -13.39 -0.61
N LEU A 140 -8.02 -13.84 0.43
CA LEU A 140 -7.88 -15.26 0.77
C LEU A 140 -8.38 -15.53 2.18
N GLU A 141 -9.05 -16.67 2.31
CA GLU A 141 -9.47 -17.22 3.59
C GLU A 141 -8.90 -18.62 3.75
N ARG A 142 -8.36 -18.88 4.94
CA ARG A 142 -7.90 -20.21 5.33
C ARG A 142 -9.08 -21.16 5.49
N LEU A 143 -8.90 -22.38 4.98
CA LEU A 143 -9.81 -23.51 5.19
C LEU A 143 -9.49 -24.27 6.48
#